data_AF-A0A6J5V4V7-F1
#
_entry.id   AF-A0A6J5V4V7-F1
#
_cell.length_a   1.000
_cell.length_b   1.000
_cell.length_c   1.000
_cell.angle_alpha   90.00
_cell.angle_beta   90.00
_cell.angle_gamma   90.00
#
_symmetry.space_group_name_H-M   'P 1'
#
loop_
_entity.id
_entity.type
_entity.pdbx_description
1 polymer ?
#
loop_
_entity_poly.entity_id
_entity_poly.type
_entity_poly.pdbx_seq_one_letter_code
_entity_poly.pdbx_strand_id
1 'polypeptide(L)'
;MTILTFKVQGFSTTPKLYIIPQDGYNTTRGAKSCRPLGYSIDTKTGSYCSSLPPSIASKPVGTLVSAYDKLYYVATPWCSSTIKEPSFERYDHDQDLWERMISFPFYHDYGSHTEIIGYAVCYGVILFSLSDSYMNSYVVAFHESRNQWNQVTSTSYASFRGRAVVVGNTIYALHAIMEEVIIAFSFRMDKGEDDGIAYYLSPKFILRGLKIVHPLVSFCELKTGYLVHLRNKDFSHVKTGSPNGEACPVVQYLCITTFQIIVGKGGRSMIKTIHSHVRPVDIKGREWFSLEFCFTA
;
A
#
# COMPACT_ATOMS: atom_id res chain seq x y z
N MET A 1 3.64 18.08 16.69
CA MET A 1 3.03 17.04 15.85
C MET A 1 2.67 15.87 16.76
N THR A 2 1.45 15.34 16.65
CA THR A 2 1.03 14.19 17.46
C THR A 2 1.43 12.94 16.69
N ILE A 3 2.49 12.30 17.15
CA ILE A 3 2.99 11.07 16.55
C ILE A 3 2.06 9.95 16.99
N LEU A 4 1.34 9.38 16.04
CA LEU A 4 0.70 8.09 16.25
C LEU A 4 1.77 7.02 16.15
N THR A 5 2.38 6.71 17.28
CA THR A 5 3.24 5.55 17.40
C THR A 5 2.36 4.30 17.40
N PHE A 6 2.22 3.65 16.24
CA PHE A 6 1.66 2.30 16.19
C PHE A 6 2.70 1.35 16.74
N LYS A 7 2.57 1.02 18.03
CA LYS A 7 3.33 -0.09 18.62
C LYS A 7 2.71 -1.39 18.12
N VAL A 8 3.09 -1.82 16.92
CA VAL A 8 2.81 -3.19 16.45
C VAL A 8 3.71 -4.10 17.31
N GLN A 9 3.16 -4.61 18.41
CA GLN A 9 3.82 -5.62 19.22
C GLN A 9 4.08 -6.84 18.34
N GLY A 10 5.34 -7.10 17.97
CA GLY A 10 5.65 -8.33 17.24
C GLY A 10 6.99 -8.44 16.50
N PHE A 11 7.73 -7.36 16.28
CA PHE A 11 8.98 -7.41 15.50
C PHE A 11 10.18 -6.88 16.32
N SER A 12 11.30 -7.61 16.32
CA SER A 12 12.47 -7.33 17.17
C SER A 12 13.38 -6.22 16.64
N THR A 13 13.08 -5.65 15.47
CA THR A 13 13.86 -4.56 14.86
C THR A 13 13.11 -3.24 15.02
N THR A 14 13.83 -2.11 15.07
CA THR A 14 13.28 -0.75 15.20
C THR A 14 12.38 -0.42 14.02
N PRO A 15 11.03 -0.41 14.15
CA PRO A 15 10.16 -0.09 13.02
C PRO A 15 10.29 1.42 12.72
N LYS A 16 10.45 1.79 11.45
CA LYS A 16 10.40 3.19 11.00
C LYS A 16 9.14 3.41 10.17
N LEU A 17 8.34 4.42 10.55
CA LEU A 17 7.20 4.85 9.75
C LEU A 17 7.66 5.92 8.78
N TYR A 18 7.45 5.72 7.48
CA TYR A 18 7.76 6.72 6.46
C TYR A 18 6.47 7.43 6.06
N ILE A 19 6.53 8.74 5.89
CA ILE A 19 5.39 9.55 5.47
C ILE A 19 5.84 10.35 4.27
N ILE A 20 5.23 10.08 3.12
CA ILE A 20 5.40 10.91 1.92
C ILE A 20 4.13 11.76 1.76
N PRO A 21 4.24 13.09 1.85
CA PRO A 21 3.11 13.95 1.49
C PRO A 21 2.83 13.80 -0.01
N GLN A 22 1.59 13.53 -0.38
CA GLN A 22 1.12 13.68 -1.76
C GLN A 22 0.63 15.12 -1.95
N ASP A 23 1.00 15.74 -3.06
CA ASP A 23 0.48 17.06 -3.43
C ASP A 23 -1.02 16.95 -3.71
N GLY A 24 -1.83 17.81 -3.09
CA GLY A 24 -3.22 17.99 -3.49
C GLY A 24 -3.30 18.52 -4.91
N TYR A 25 -4.35 18.16 -5.65
CA TYR A 25 -4.61 18.57 -7.04
C TYR A 25 -4.59 20.11 -7.29
N ASN A 26 -4.55 20.93 -6.23
CA ASN A 26 -4.71 22.38 -6.27
C ASN A 26 -3.43 23.21 -6.07
N THR A 27 -2.22 22.66 -6.22
CA THR A 27 -1.03 23.52 -6.31
C THR A 27 -1.02 24.24 -7.66
N THR A 28 -1.15 25.57 -7.60
CA THR A 28 -1.13 26.49 -8.74
C THR A 28 -0.04 26.16 -9.76
N ARG A 29 -0.44 26.04 -11.04
CA ARG A 29 0.45 25.99 -12.21
C ARG A 29 1.48 27.13 -12.11
N GLY A 30 2.72 26.81 -11.74
CA GLY A 30 3.83 27.77 -11.72
C GLY A 30 4.75 27.70 -10.50
N ALA A 31 4.36 27.04 -9.41
CA ALA A 31 5.29 26.78 -8.32
C ALA A 31 6.33 25.74 -8.77
N LYS A 32 7.62 26.06 -8.68
CA LYS A 32 8.69 25.06 -8.77
C LYS A 32 8.45 24.05 -7.65
N SER A 33 7.83 22.91 -7.96
CA SER A 33 7.73 21.79 -7.01
C SER A 33 9.14 21.19 -6.87
N CYS A 34 9.93 21.83 -6.02
CA CYS A 34 11.06 21.20 -5.38
C CYS A 34 10.59 20.75 -4.01
N ARG A 35 10.17 19.47 -3.95
CA ARG A 35 10.40 18.49 -2.86
C ARG A 35 9.11 17.80 -2.40
N PRO A 36 9.08 16.46 -2.36
CA PRO A 36 8.57 15.74 -1.21
C PRO A 36 9.73 15.53 -0.23
N LEU A 37 9.77 16.31 0.86
CA LEU A 37 10.54 15.89 2.04
C LEU A 37 9.66 14.89 2.77
N GLY A 38 9.73 13.62 2.37
CA GLY A 38 9.15 12.56 3.18
C GLY A 38 9.85 12.51 4.53
N TYR A 39 9.15 12.11 5.60
CA TYR A 39 9.75 12.03 6.94
C TYR A 39 9.77 10.58 7.39
N SER A 40 10.82 10.20 8.11
CA SER A 40 10.86 8.93 8.83
C SER A 40 10.68 9.18 10.32
N ILE A 41 9.85 8.36 10.95
CA ILE A 41 9.59 8.38 12.38
C ILE A 41 10.12 7.08 12.95
N ASP A 42 11.07 7.19 13.87
CA ASP A 42 11.46 6.04 14.68
C ASP A 42 10.32 5.70 15.63
N THR A 43 9.72 4.53 15.48
CA THR A 43 8.54 4.17 16.27
C THR A 43 8.86 3.74 17.71
N LYS A 44 10.14 3.54 18.08
CA LYS A 44 10.52 3.24 19.47
C LYS A 44 10.66 4.51 20.30
N THR A 45 11.31 5.51 19.73
CA THR A 45 11.65 6.78 20.40
C THR A 45 10.65 7.88 20.09
N GLY A 46 9.87 7.74 19.02
CA GLY A 46 9.06 8.84 18.47
C GLY A 46 9.92 9.97 17.91
N SER A 47 11.23 9.76 17.71
CA SER A 47 12.10 10.80 17.18
C SER A 47 11.91 10.97 15.68
N TYR A 48 12.01 12.22 15.24
CA TYR A 48 12.08 12.59 13.84
C TYR A 48 13.48 12.30 13.35
N CYS A 49 13.59 11.47 12.32
CA CYS A 49 14.80 11.40 11.54
C CYS A 49 14.64 12.29 10.31
N SER A 50 15.78 12.80 9.83
CA SER A 50 15.89 13.72 8.71
C SER A 50 15.05 13.29 7.51
N SER A 51 14.65 14.30 6.73
CA SER A 51 13.87 14.15 5.51
C SER A 51 14.50 13.13 4.57
N LEU A 52 13.69 12.22 4.03
CA LEU A 52 14.08 11.38 2.89
C LEU A 52 14.64 12.29 1.77
N PRO A 53 15.74 11.89 1.12
CA PRO A 53 16.23 12.61 -0.04
C PRO A 53 15.14 12.63 -1.13
N PRO A 54 15.10 13.67 -1.97
CA PRO A 54 14.16 13.71 -3.09
C PRO A 54 14.41 12.53 -4.04
N SER A 55 13.34 11.97 -4.60
CA SER A 55 13.41 10.99 -5.67
C SER A 55 14.15 11.55 -6.90
N ILE A 56 14.76 10.69 -7.71
CA ILE A 56 15.54 11.06 -8.90
C ILE A 56 14.65 11.85 -9.87
N ALA A 57 13.47 11.33 -10.16
CA ALA A 57 12.47 11.98 -10.98
C ALA A 57 11.25 12.41 -10.16
N SER A 58 10.75 13.61 -10.47
CA SER A 58 9.46 14.09 -9.97
C SER A 58 8.33 13.27 -10.57
N LYS A 59 7.52 12.64 -9.71
CA LYS A 59 6.33 11.88 -10.09
C LYS A 59 5.09 12.64 -9.60
N PRO A 60 4.18 13.07 -10.49
CA PRO A 60 2.99 13.80 -10.06
C PRO A 60 2.08 12.95 -9.16
N VAL A 61 1.97 11.66 -9.49
CA VAL A 61 1.31 10.65 -8.67
C VAL A 61 2.20 9.40 -8.66
N GLY A 62 2.41 8.82 -7.49
CA GLY A 62 3.18 7.58 -7.36
C GLY A 62 2.78 6.78 -6.14
N THR A 63 3.09 5.50 -6.18
CA THR A 63 2.88 4.55 -5.09
C THR A 63 4.20 4.25 -4.42
N LEU A 64 4.26 4.45 -3.10
CA LEU A 64 5.38 3.98 -2.29
C LEU A 64 5.10 2.55 -1.82
N VAL A 65 6.11 1.70 -1.87
CA VAL A 65 6.04 0.31 -1.46
C VAL A 65 7.21 -0.01 -0.56
N SER A 66 6.92 -0.66 0.57
CA SER A 66 7.95 -1.25 1.43
C SER A 66 8.06 -2.73 1.14
N ALA A 67 9.25 -3.17 0.71
CA ALA A 67 9.55 -4.56 0.40
C ALA A 67 11.04 -4.84 0.64
N TYR A 68 11.38 -6.03 1.11
CA TYR A 68 12.78 -6.50 1.20
C TYR A 68 13.74 -5.47 1.84
N ASP A 69 13.31 -4.85 2.93
CA ASP A 69 14.05 -3.85 3.70
C ASP A 69 14.42 -2.57 2.93
N LYS A 70 13.72 -2.31 1.82
CA LYS A 70 13.90 -1.14 0.96
C LYS A 70 12.57 -0.45 0.71
N LEU A 71 12.63 0.80 0.25
CA LEU A 71 11.47 1.50 -0.30
C LEU A 71 11.53 1.50 -1.81
N TYR A 72 10.38 1.35 -2.44
CA TYR A 72 10.22 1.40 -3.88
C TYR A 72 9.20 2.46 -4.21
N TYR A 73 9.50 3.33 -5.17
CA TYR A 73 8.61 4.40 -5.58
C TYR A 73 8.32 4.30 -7.08
N VAL A 74 7.08 3.95 -7.40
CA VAL A 74 6.62 3.74 -8.77
C VAL A 74 5.67 4.85 -9.19
N ALA A 75 5.85 5.40 -10.39
CA ALA A 75 4.94 6.37 -10.97
C ALA A 75 3.63 5.69 -11.36
N THR A 76 2.51 6.32 -11.00
CA THR A 76 1.18 5.77 -11.29
C THR A 76 0.85 5.92 -12.78
N PRO A 77 0.27 4.89 -13.44
CA PRO A 77 -0.11 4.96 -14.85
C PRO A 77 -1.17 6.01 -15.21
N TRP A 78 -1.89 6.53 -14.21
CA TRP A 78 -2.92 7.56 -14.33
C TRP A 78 -2.43 8.90 -14.90
N CYS A 79 -1.13 9.21 -14.83
CA CYS A 79 -0.64 10.55 -15.19
C CYS A 79 -0.82 10.87 -16.69
N SER A 80 -1.64 11.88 -17.00
CA SER A 80 -1.86 12.45 -18.34
C SER A 80 -0.64 13.14 -18.95
N SER A 81 0.40 13.40 -18.15
CA SER A 81 1.67 13.95 -18.58
C SER A 81 2.69 12.84 -18.81
N THR A 82 3.60 13.03 -19.78
CA THR A 82 4.71 12.11 -20.05
C THR A 82 5.45 11.79 -18.73
N ILE A 83 5.41 10.52 -18.32
CA ILE A 83 6.06 10.07 -17.08
C ILE A 83 7.55 10.34 -17.22
N LYS A 84 8.10 11.15 -16.31
CA LYS A 84 9.53 11.44 -16.28
C LYS A 84 10.28 10.22 -15.79
N GLU A 85 11.37 9.92 -16.48
CA GLU A 85 12.25 8.83 -16.14
C GLU A 85 13.26 9.23 -15.04
N PRO A 86 13.56 8.34 -14.07
CA PRO A 86 13.02 6.99 -13.94
C PRO A 86 11.60 6.92 -13.35
N SER A 87 10.75 6.14 -14.01
CA SER A 87 9.38 5.87 -13.54
C SER A 87 9.33 4.93 -12.33
N PHE A 88 10.39 4.14 -12.09
CA PHE A 88 10.52 3.27 -10.93
C PHE A 88 11.87 3.46 -10.25
N GLU A 89 11.84 3.67 -8.94
CA GLU A 89 13.03 3.94 -8.12
C GLU A 89 13.03 3.10 -6.85
N ARG A 90 14.22 2.86 -6.30
CA ARG A 90 14.44 2.16 -5.04
C ARG A 90 15.28 3.02 -4.11
N TYR A 91 14.87 3.20 -2.88
CA TYR A 91 15.65 3.89 -1.86
C TYR A 91 16.53 2.89 -1.11
N ASP A 92 17.83 3.14 -1.11
CA ASP A 92 18.81 2.43 -0.30
C ASP A 92 19.03 3.20 1.01
N HIS A 93 18.68 2.58 2.13
CA HIS A 93 18.85 3.15 3.46
C HIS A 93 20.31 3.27 3.89
N ASP A 94 21.19 2.39 3.41
CA ASP A 94 22.60 2.37 3.82
C ASP A 94 23.37 3.49 3.14
N GLN A 95 23.00 3.83 1.91
CA GLN A 95 23.62 4.88 1.11
C GLN A 95 22.89 6.22 1.20
N ASP A 96 21.68 6.25 1.77
CA ASP A 96 20.79 7.41 1.81
C ASP A 96 20.54 8.03 0.41
N LEU A 97 20.31 7.16 -0.58
CA LEU A 97 20.15 7.57 -1.98
C LEU A 97 19.05 6.77 -2.68
N TRP A 98 18.43 7.42 -3.67
CA TRP A 98 17.53 6.75 -4.61
C TRP A 98 18.33 6.19 -5.78
N GLU A 99 17.97 4.98 -6.17
CA GLU A 99 18.54 4.23 -7.28
C GLU A 99 17.49 4.04 -8.37
N ARG A 100 17.95 4.10 -9.61
CA ARG A 100 17.12 3.81 -10.78
C ARG A 100 16.84 2.32 -10.88
N MET A 101 15.57 1.97 -11.05
CA MET A 101 15.13 0.61 -11.33
C MET A 101 14.68 0.46 -12.79
N ILE A 102 14.45 -0.77 -13.25
CA ILE A 102 13.84 -0.99 -14.56
C ILE A 102 12.42 -0.40 -14.55
N SER A 103 12.19 0.50 -15.49
CA SER A 103 10.94 1.24 -15.66
C SER A 103 9.74 0.31 -15.82
N PHE A 104 8.60 0.73 -15.30
CA PHE A 104 7.37 -0.03 -15.42
C PHE A 104 6.93 -0.08 -16.89
N PRO A 105 6.81 -1.27 -17.52
CA PRO A 105 6.63 -1.35 -18.97
C PRO A 105 5.17 -1.23 -19.41
N PHE A 106 4.20 -1.42 -18.51
CA PHE A 106 2.79 -1.64 -18.87
C PHE A 106 1.94 -0.35 -18.85
N TYR A 107 2.55 0.82 -19.04
CA TYR A 107 1.84 2.10 -18.99
C TYR A 107 0.78 2.25 -20.10
N HIS A 108 0.95 1.54 -21.21
CA HIS A 108 0.06 1.62 -22.38
C HIS A 108 -0.78 0.36 -22.60
N ASP A 109 -0.58 -0.67 -21.79
CA ASP A 109 -1.18 -1.99 -21.99
C ASP A 109 -2.56 -2.11 -21.33
N TYR A 110 -2.89 -1.20 -20.42
CA TYR A 110 -4.13 -1.22 -19.64
C TYR A 110 -5.06 -0.06 -20.01
N GLY A 111 -6.32 -0.16 -19.57
CA GLY A 111 -7.35 0.82 -19.84
C GLY A 111 -6.95 2.24 -19.41
N SER A 112 -7.63 3.23 -19.99
CA SER A 112 -7.42 4.63 -19.62
C SER A 112 -7.59 4.81 -18.12
N HIS A 113 -6.74 5.64 -17.52
CA HIS A 113 -6.83 5.98 -16.10
C HIS A 113 -6.63 4.74 -15.18
N THR A 114 -5.56 3.99 -15.41
CA THR A 114 -5.17 2.87 -14.55
C THR A 114 -4.40 3.35 -13.32
N GLU A 115 -4.80 2.93 -12.13
CA GLU A 115 -4.12 3.20 -10.87
C GLU A 115 -3.57 1.94 -10.24
N ILE A 116 -2.45 2.08 -9.53
CA ILE A 116 -1.99 1.06 -8.60
C ILE A 116 -2.79 1.25 -7.31
N ILE A 117 -3.67 0.30 -7.01
CA ILE A 117 -4.59 0.38 -5.87
C ILE A 117 -4.11 -0.44 -4.69
N GLY A 118 -3.17 -1.37 -4.87
CA GLY A 118 -2.63 -2.21 -3.81
C GLY A 118 -1.35 -2.94 -4.18
N TYR A 119 -0.70 -3.52 -3.18
CA TYR A 119 0.51 -4.34 -3.38
C TYR A 119 0.63 -5.47 -2.35
N ALA A 120 1.39 -6.50 -2.71
CA ALA A 120 1.77 -7.60 -1.83
C ALA A 120 3.26 -7.90 -2.00
N VAL A 121 3.95 -8.28 -0.93
CA VAL A 121 5.37 -8.66 -0.97
C VAL A 121 5.48 -10.13 -0.62
N CYS A 122 5.94 -10.96 -1.56
CA CYS A 122 6.01 -12.40 -1.37
C CYS A 122 7.08 -13.05 -2.26
N TYR A 123 7.82 -14.01 -1.71
CA TYR A 123 8.70 -14.92 -2.47
C TYR A 123 9.71 -14.25 -3.44
N GLY A 124 10.29 -13.10 -3.06
CA GLY A 124 11.22 -12.36 -3.93
C GLY A 124 10.55 -11.47 -4.98
N VAL A 125 9.22 -11.39 -4.95
CA VAL A 125 8.37 -10.61 -5.85
C VAL A 125 7.59 -9.54 -5.09
N ILE A 126 7.38 -8.39 -5.74
CA ILE A 126 6.40 -7.38 -5.35
C ILE A 126 5.25 -7.48 -6.35
N LEU A 127 4.07 -7.86 -5.87
CA LEU A 127 2.84 -7.85 -6.65
C LEU A 127 2.19 -6.48 -6.55
N PHE A 128 1.76 -5.93 -7.68
CA PHE A 128 0.98 -4.71 -7.75
C PHE A 128 -0.40 -5.04 -8.31
N SER A 129 -1.44 -4.65 -7.59
CA SER A 129 -2.83 -4.71 -8.04
C SER A 129 -3.20 -3.37 -8.66
N LEU A 130 -3.70 -3.42 -9.90
CA LEU A 130 -4.12 -2.26 -10.65
C LEU A 130 -5.62 -2.31 -10.92
N SER A 131 -6.23 -1.13 -11.00
CA SER A 131 -7.61 -0.95 -11.44
C SER A 131 -7.69 0.19 -12.44
N ASP A 132 -8.43 -0.01 -13.52
CA ASP A 132 -8.78 1.08 -14.42
C ASP A 132 -10.10 1.77 -14.02
N SER A 133 -10.45 2.82 -14.76
CA SER A 133 -11.69 3.58 -14.59
C SER A 133 -12.98 2.75 -14.80
N TYR A 134 -12.89 1.60 -15.47
CA TYR A 134 -14.00 0.66 -15.68
C TYR A 134 -14.00 -0.48 -14.66
N MET A 135 -13.17 -0.40 -13.62
CA MET A 135 -12.99 -1.43 -12.59
C MET A 135 -12.43 -2.75 -13.14
N ASN A 136 -11.78 -2.73 -14.31
CA ASN A 136 -11.00 -3.87 -14.78
C ASN A 136 -9.78 -4.03 -13.87
N SER A 137 -9.50 -5.28 -13.54
CA SER A 137 -8.52 -5.63 -12.52
C SER A 137 -7.32 -6.30 -13.18
N TYR A 138 -6.12 -5.78 -12.90
CA TYR A 138 -4.87 -6.33 -13.42
C TYR A 138 -3.89 -6.56 -12.28
N VAL A 139 -3.01 -7.55 -12.44
CA VAL A 139 -1.93 -7.81 -11.49
C VAL A 139 -0.64 -7.98 -12.25
N VAL A 140 0.41 -7.35 -11.73
CA VAL A 140 1.78 -7.41 -12.27
C VAL A 140 2.76 -7.70 -11.15
N ALA A 141 3.87 -8.33 -11.51
CA ALA A 141 4.90 -8.78 -10.61
C ALA A 141 6.22 -8.10 -10.95
N PHE A 142 6.87 -7.50 -9.96
CA PHE A 142 8.27 -7.10 -10.04
C PHE A 142 9.13 -8.11 -9.27
N HIS A 143 10.02 -8.80 -9.96
CA HIS A 143 10.97 -9.72 -9.35
C HIS A 143 12.22 -8.95 -8.92
N GLU A 144 12.50 -8.92 -7.61
CA GLU A 144 13.51 -8.03 -7.03
C GLU A 144 14.93 -8.36 -7.50
N SER A 145 15.38 -9.60 -7.31
CA SER A 145 16.75 -9.99 -7.66
C SER A 145 17.03 -10.04 -9.16
N ARG A 146 15.99 -10.30 -9.98
CA ARG A 146 16.10 -10.28 -11.45
C ARG A 146 15.90 -8.88 -12.03
N ASN A 147 15.45 -7.91 -11.23
CA ASN A 147 15.07 -6.56 -11.67
C ASN A 147 14.10 -6.57 -12.88
N GLN A 148 13.09 -7.44 -12.85
CA GLN A 148 12.25 -7.71 -14.02
C GLN A 148 10.75 -7.61 -13.70
N TRP A 149 10.01 -6.99 -14.62
CA TRP A 149 8.55 -6.93 -14.60
C TRP A 149 7.95 -8.08 -15.38
N ASN A 150 6.86 -8.64 -14.86
CA ASN A 150 6.11 -9.72 -15.47
C ASN A 150 4.62 -9.49 -15.28
N GLN A 151 3.83 -9.88 -16.28
CA GLN A 151 2.38 -9.97 -16.12
C GLN A 151 2.03 -11.16 -15.23
N VAL A 152 0.99 -11.01 -14.41
CA VAL A 152 0.47 -12.10 -13.57
C VAL A 152 -0.84 -12.56 -14.18
N THR A 153 -0.91 -13.84 -14.50
CA THR A 153 -2.18 -14.45 -14.90
C THR A 153 -3.08 -14.53 -13.69
N SER A 154 -4.21 -13.82 -13.74
CA SER A 154 -5.17 -13.80 -12.64
C SER A 154 -6.58 -14.05 -13.13
N THR A 155 -7.40 -14.73 -12.32
CA THR A 155 -8.83 -14.88 -12.61
C THR A 155 -9.56 -13.55 -12.42
N SER A 156 -10.79 -13.45 -12.90
CA SER A 156 -11.67 -12.32 -12.58
C SER A 156 -11.77 -12.13 -11.06
N TYR A 157 -11.87 -10.87 -10.62
CA TYR A 157 -11.92 -10.44 -9.20
C TYR A 157 -10.64 -10.63 -8.38
N ALA A 158 -9.46 -10.70 -9.03
CA ALA A 158 -8.18 -10.78 -8.33
C ALA A 158 -7.63 -9.44 -7.82
N SER A 159 -8.34 -8.34 -8.02
CA SER A 159 -7.92 -7.03 -7.51
C SER A 159 -8.09 -6.91 -6.00
N PHE A 160 -7.12 -6.25 -5.40
CA PHE A 160 -7.12 -5.92 -3.99
C PHE A 160 -6.54 -4.54 -3.77
N ARG A 161 -6.93 -3.90 -2.66
CA ARG A 161 -6.46 -2.56 -2.33
C ARG A 161 -5.53 -2.53 -1.12
N GLY A 162 -4.66 -1.52 -1.13
CA GLY A 162 -3.62 -1.29 -0.15
C GLY A 162 -2.65 -2.46 -0.01
N ARG A 163 -2.07 -2.60 1.18
CA ARG A 163 -1.05 -3.60 1.49
C ARG A 163 -1.72 -4.91 1.88
N ALA A 164 -1.49 -5.94 1.09
CA ALA A 164 -1.82 -7.32 1.43
C ALA A 164 -0.74 -7.96 2.30
N VAL A 165 -1.11 -8.98 3.05
CA VAL A 165 -0.19 -9.69 3.96
C VAL A 165 -0.14 -11.17 3.64
N VAL A 166 1.07 -11.72 3.61
CA VAL A 166 1.32 -13.14 3.38
C VAL A 166 1.44 -13.85 4.72
N VAL A 167 0.65 -14.90 4.91
CA VAL A 167 0.74 -15.78 6.09
C VAL A 167 0.81 -17.22 5.60
N GLY A 168 1.97 -17.86 5.81
CA GLY A 168 2.29 -19.14 5.17
C GLY A 168 2.18 -19.02 3.65
N ASN A 169 1.40 -19.89 3.02
CA ASN A 169 1.23 -19.90 1.56
C ASN A 169 -0.05 -19.19 1.09
N THR A 170 -0.55 -18.22 1.86
CA THR A 170 -1.80 -17.50 1.55
C THR A 170 -1.59 -16.01 1.68
N ILE A 171 -2.03 -15.27 0.67
CA ILE A 171 -2.04 -13.81 0.67
C ILE A 171 -3.43 -13.36 1.11
N TYR A 172 -3.53 -12.58 2.18
CA TYR A 172 -4.76 -11.96 2.63
C TYR A 172 -4.76 -10.48 2.26
N ALA A 173 -5.81 -10.03 1.58
CA ALA A 173 -5.91 -8.67 1.09
C ALA A 173 -7.30 -8.09 1.30
N LEU A 174 -7.40 -6.75 1.34
CA LEU A 174 -8.70 -6.07 1.30
C LEU A 174 -9.26 -6.18 -0.12
N HIS A 175 -10.53 -6.53 -0.24
CA HIS A 175 -11.19 -6.52 -1.53
C HIS A 175 -11.13 -5.10 -2.13
N ALA A 176 -10.83 -4.99 -3.44
CA ALA A 176 -10.66 -3.69 -4.10
C ALA A 176 -11.91 -2.80 -3.99
N ILE A 177 -13.08 -3.38 -4.27
CA ILE A 177 -14.36 -2.66 -4.29
C ILE A 177 -15.14 -2.80 -2.97
N MET A 178 -15.31 -4.02 -2.46
CA MET A 178 -16.15 -4.27 -1.29
C MET A 178 -15.44 -3.90 0.02
N GLU A 179 -15.95 -2.87 0.70
CA GLU A 179 -15.60 -2.57 2.09
C GLU A 179 -15.86 -3.80 2.98
N GLU A 180 -15.12 -3.93 4.08
CA GLU A 180 -15.37 -4.99 5.09
C GLU A 180 -15.23 -6.44 4.59
N VAL A 181 -14.62 -6.61 3.42
CA VAL A 181 -14.37 -7.92 2.81
C VAL A 181 -12.87 -8.17 2.68
N ILE A 182 -12.45 -9.34 3.17
CA ILE A 182 -11.09 -9.85 2.99
C ILE A 182 -11.13 -10.97 1.95
N ILE A 183 -10.21 -10.92 1.01
CA ILE A 183 -10.00 -11.97 0.01
C ILE A 183 -8.68 -12.67 0.31
N ALA A 184 -8.70 -14.00 0.25
CA ALA A 184 -7.52 -14.84 0.40
C ALA A 184 -7.10 -15.35 -0.99
N PHE A 185 -5.83 -15.26 -1.33
CA PHE A 185 -5.27 -15.72 -2.59
C PHE A 185 -4.24 -16.83 -2.42
N SER A 186 -4.13 -17.65 -3.44
CA SER A 186 -2.96 -18.48 -3.73
C SER A 186 -2.11 -17.77 -4.78
N PHE A 187 -0.82 -17.71 -4.53
CA PHE A 187 0.16 -17.24 -5.50
C PHE A 187 1.08 -18.38 -5.87
N ARG A 188 1.27 -18.59 -7.17
CA ARG A 188 2.10 -19.65 -7.74
C ARG A 188 3.08 -19.05 -8.72
N MET A 189 4.28 -19.61 -8.73
CA MET A 189 5.35 -19.28 -9.67
C MET A 189 5.73 -20.59 -10.36
N ASP A 190 5.64 -20.61 -11.68
CA ASP A 190 6.04 -21.75 -12.49
C ASP A 190 7.24 -21.36 -13.35
N LYS A 191 8.11 -22.33 -13.62
CA LYS A 191 9.18 -22.15 -14.58
C LYS A 191 8.55 -21.99 -15.97
N GLY A 192 8.76 -20.83 -16.59
CA GLY A 192 8.32 -20.55 -17.95
C GLY A 192 9.29 -21.11 -18.98
N GLU A 193 8.99 -20.83 -20.25
CA GLU A 193 9.90 -21.05 -21.37
C GLU A 193 11.10 -20.07 -21.24
N ASP A 194 12.25 -20.45 -21.79
CA ASP A 194 13.48 -19.63 -21.84
C ASP A 194 13.97 -19.04 -20.49
N ASP A 195 13.89 -19.83 -19.41
CA ASP A 195 14.27 -19.41 -18.04
C ASP A 195 13.42 -18.25 -17.45
N GLY A 196 12.30 -17.94 -18.11
CA GLY A 196 11.27 -17.04 -17.61
C GLY A 196 10.51 -17.62 -16.40
N ILE A 197 9.72 -16.78 -15.73
CA ILE A 197 8.85 -17.20 -14.63
C ILE A 197 7.42 -16.78 -14.96
N ALA A 198 6.52 -17.76 -15.01
CA ALA A 198 5.09 -17.52 -15.15
C ALA A 198 4.45 -17.36 -13.77
N TYR A 199 3.71 -16.27 -13.59
CA TYR A 199 3.06 -15.95 -12.31
C TYR A 199 1.56 -16.15 -12.40
N TYR A 200 1.00 -16.75 -11.35
CA TYR A 200 -0.44 -16.99 -11.23
C TYR A 200 -0.97 -16.52 -9.89
N LEU A 201 -2.03 -15.72 -9.91
CA LEU A 201 -2.78 -15.32 -8.71
C LEU A 201 -4.22 -15.82 -8.80
N SER A 202 -4.64 -16.62 -7.83
CA SER A 202 -5.98 -17.21 -7.80
C SER A 202 -6.66 -16.98 -6.46
N PRO A 203 -7.94 -16.56 -6.43
CA PRO A 203 -8.69 -16.41 -5.19
C PRO A 203 -9.00 -17.80 -4.60
N LYS A 204 -8.72 -17.98 -3.31
CA LYS A 204 -9.06 -19.19 -2.55
C LYS A 204 -10.45 -19.09 -1.93
N PHE A 205 -10.71 -18.00 -1.21
CA PHE A 205 -11.99 -17.77 -0.54
C PHE A 205 -12.16 -16.29 -0.16
N ILE A 206 -13.41 -15.90 0.05
CA ILE A 206 -13.79 -14.55 0.47
C ILE A 206 -14.38 -14.62 1.88
N LEU A 207 -13.91 -13.73 2.75
CA LEU A 207 -14.39 -13.56 4.11
C LEU A 207 -15.17 -12.25 4.20
N ARG A 208 -16.44 -12.35 4.61
CA ARG A 208 -17.33 -11.21 4.84
C ARG A 208 -17.60 -11.05 6.33
N GLY A 209 -18.01 -9.85 6.73
CA GLY A 209 -18.44 -9.56 8.10
C GLY A 209 -17.36 -8.95 8.98
N LEU A 210 -16.33 -8.33 8.39
CA LEU A 210 -15.39 -7.51 9.14
C LEU A 210 -16.10 -6.25 9.64
N LYS A 211 -16.49 -6.22 10.90
CA LYS A 211 -17.17 -5.05 11.48
C LYS A 211 -16.16 -3.93 11.72
N ILE A 212 -16.27 -2.81 11.00
CA ILE A 212 -15.41 -1.65 11.17
C ILE A 212 -16.21 -0.52 11.81
N VAL A 213 -15.67 0.10 12.85
CA VAL A 213 -16.23 1.35 13.40
C VAL A 213 -15.78 2.51 12.52
N HIS A 214 -16.74 3.31 12.07
CA HIS A 214 -16.51 4.47 11.24
C HIS A 214 -16.50 5.76 12.08
N PRO A 215 -15.75 6.80 11.67
CA PRO A 215 -15.86 8.12 12.27
C PRO A 215 -17.27 8.68 12.11
N LEU A 216 -17.66 9.59 13.01
CA LEU A 216 -18.94 10.30 12.93
C LEU A 216 -19.08 11.07 11.61
N VAL A 217 -17.97 11.60 11.11
CA VAL A 217 -17.87 12.24 9.80
C VAL A 217 -17.22 11.26 8.85
N SER A 218 -17.94 10.85 7.80
CA SER A 218 -17.43 9.93 6.78
C SER A 218 -16.21 10.51 6.05
N PHE A 219 -15.33 9.64 5.58
CA PHE A 219 -14.25 10.05 4.68
C PHE A 219 -14.82 10.51 3.34
N CYS A 220 -14.26 11.57 2.77
CA CYS A 220 -14.56 11.96 1.39
C CYS A 220 -13.90 10.99 0.40
N GLU A 221 -12.65 10.63 0.65
CA GLU A 221 -11.88 9.69 -0.16
C GLU A 221 -11.04 8.79 0.75
N LEU A 222 -10.94 7.50 0.44
CA LEU A 222 -10.03 6.59 1.16
C LEU A 222 -8.59 6.89 0.73
N LYS A 223 -7.73 7.27 1.66
CA LYS A 223 -6.31 7.56 1.38
C LYS A 223 -5.41 6.36 1.66
N THR A 224 -5.74 5.56 2.67
CA THR A 224 -5.02 4.33 2.93
C THR A 224 -5.90 3.28 3.58
N GLY A 225 -5.72 2.01 3.18
CA GLY A 225 -6.26 0.84 3.87
C GLY A 225 -5.21 -0.27 3.91
N TYR A 226 -4.67 -0.58 5.08
CA TYR A 226 -3.58 -1.54 5.22
C TYR A 226 -3.92 -2.69 6.14
N LEU A 227 -3.55 -3.89 5.70
CA LEU A 227 -3.52 -5.06 6.56
C LEU A 227 -2.14 -5.22 7.18
N VAL A 228 -2.13 -5.55 8.45
CA VAL A 228 -0.94 -5.88 9.24
C VAL A 228 -1.21 -7.21 9.92
N HIS A 229 -0.26 -8.14 9.82
CA HIS A 229 -0.31 -9.40 10.60
C HIS A 229 0.34 -9.17 11.96
N LEU A 230 -0.41 -9.44 13.03
CA LEU A 230 0.01 -9.20 14.41
C LEU A 230 0.63 -10.45 15.08
N ARG A 231 0.89 -11.51 14.29
CA ARG A 231 1.23 -12.90 14.69
C ARG A 231 0.00 -13.83 14.76
N ASN A 232 0.24 -15.13 14.64
CA ASN A 232 -0.76 -16.19 14.72
C ASN A 232 -1.90 -15.97 13.73
N LYS A 233 -3.14 -15.84 14.23
CA LYS A 233 -4.35 -15.61 13.44
C LYS A 233 -4.85 -14.17 13.56
N ASP A 234 -4.07 -13.29 14.19
CA ASP A 234 -4.46 -11.93 14.51
C ASP A 234 -3.99 -10.96 13.42
N PHE A 235 -4.90 -10.11 12.99
CA PHE A 235 -4.70 -9.12 11.96
C PHE A 235 -5.18 -7.75 12.45
N SER A 236 -4.57 -6.70 11.94
CA SER A 236 -5.03 -5.33 12.09
C SER A 236 -5.29 -4.73 10.72
N HIS A 237 -6.47 -4.17 10.54
CA HIS A 237 -6.78 -3.28 9.43
C HIS A 237 -6.71 -1.83 9.93
N VAL A 238 -5.84 -1.04 9.31
CA VAL A 238 -5.70 0.39 9.59
C VAL A 238 -6.14 1.15 8.35
N LYS A 239 -7.13 2.03 8.49
CA LYS A 239 -7.57 2.91 7.41
C LYS A 239 -7.66 4.38 7.82
N THR A 240 -7.41 5.25 6.86
CA THR A 240 -7.60 6.70 6.97
C THR A 240 -8.12 7.23 5.64
N GLY A 241 -8.86 8.33 5.69
CA GLY A 241 -9.36 9.00 4.50
C GLY A 241 -9.32 10.51 4.64
N SER A 242 -9.51 11.21 3.53
CA SER A 242 -9.57 12.66 3.54
C SER A 242 -10.78 13.13 4.36
N PRO A 243 -10.60 14.17 5.18
CA PRO A 243 -11.71 14.80 5.91
C PRO A 243 -12.75 15.36 4.93
N ASN A 244 -14.02 15.35 5.34
CA ASN A 244 -15.14 15.74 4.49
C ASN A 244 -15.33 17.25 4.46
N GLY A 245 -15.20 17.87 3.27
CA GLY A 245 -15.80 19.15 2.86
C GLY A 245 -15.52 20.43 3.67
N GLU A 246 -14.91 20.33 4.84
CA GLU A 246 -14.57 21.46 5.69
C GLU A 246 -13.34 22.17 5.12
N ALA A 247 -13.44 23.50 4.95
CA ALA A 247 -12.41 24.30 4.30
C ALA A 247 -11.05 24.35 5.04
N CYS A 248 -10.96 23.82 6.26
CA CYS A 248 -9.75 23.74 7.09
C CYS A 248 -9.93 22.63 8.15
N PRO A 249 -9.83 21.35 7.77
CA PRO A 249 -10.01 20.27 8.72
C PRO A 249 -8.87 20.30 9.74
N VAL A 250 -9.21 20.37 11.03
CA VAL A 250 -8.21 20.31 12.12
C VAL A 250 -7.81 18.86 12.39
N VAL A 251 -8.68 17.92 12.02
CA VAL A 251 -8.58 16.52 12.39
C VAL A 251 -8.78 15.62 11.17
N GLN A 252 -7.97 14.57 11.08
CA GLN A 252 -8.20 13.41 10.22
C GLN A 252 -8.39 12.17 11.09
N TYR A 253 -9.35 11.32 10.73
CA TYR A 253 -9.68 10.13 11.53
C TYR A 253 -8.94 8.90 11.05
N LEU A 254 -8.45 8.15 12.03
CA LEU A 254 -7.83 6.85 11.85
C LEU A 254 -8.75 5.76 12.40
N CYS A 255 -9.14 4.80 11.57
CA CYS A 255 -9.85 3.60 12.00
C CYS A 255 -8.86 2.45 12.16
N ILE A 256 -8.83 1.83 13.34
CA ILE A 256 -8.03 0.64 13.62
C ILE A 256 -8.98 -0.49 13.98
N THR A 257 -8.94 -1.58 13.23
CA THR A 257 -9.76 -2.78 13.47
C THR A 257 -8.87 -4.00 13.61
N THR A 258 -8.86 -4.59 14.80
CA THR A 258 -8.19 -5.86 15.08
C THR A 258 -9.18 -7.00 14.92
N PHE A 259 -8.79 -8.03 14.18
CA PHE A 259 -9.65 -9.18 13.87
C PHE A 259 -8.84 -10.46 13.75
N GLN A 260 -9.55 -11.59 13.81
CA GLN A 260 -9.01 -12.92 13.61
C GLN A 260 -9.54 -13.55 12.35
N ILE A 261 -8.66 -14.24 11.62
CA ILE A 261 -9.07 -15.16 10.55
C ILE A 261 -9.02 -16.59 11.08
N ILE A 262 -10.19 -17.20 11.20
CA ILE A 262 -10.34 -18.58 11.68
C ILE A 262 -10.57 -19.47 10.46
N VAL A 263 -9.50 -20.15 10.03
CA VAL A 263 -9.56 -21.15 8.95
C VAL A 263 -10.03 -22.48 9.54
N GLY A 264 -11.19 -22.96 9.11
CA GLY A 264 -11.74 -24.24 9.56
C GLY A 264 -11.12 -25.42 8.80
N LYS A 265 -10.64 -26.44 9.51
CA LYS A 265 -10.32 -27.74 8.87
C LYS A 265 -11.65 -28.43 8.54
N GLY A 266 -12.06 -28.39 7.27
CA GLY A 266 -13.33 -29.00 6.82
C GLY A 266 -14.60 -28.16 7.06
N GLY A 267 -14.47 -26.87 7.39
CA GLY A 267 -15.59 -25.94 7.61
C GLY A 267 -15.38 -24.60 6.90
N ARG A 268 -16.38 -23.69 6.95
CA ARG A 268 -16.26 -22.34 6.37
C ARG A 268 -15.26 -21.49 7.17
N SER A 269 -14.26 -20.95 6.48
CA SER A 269 -13.39 -19.91 7.04
C SER A 269 -14.23 -18.70 7.46
N MET A 270 -13.90 -18.10 8.60
CA MET A 270 -14.65 -16.96 9.15
C MET A 270 -13.73 -15.85 9.64
N ILE A 271 -14.28 -14.64 9.69
CA ILE A 271 -13.64 -13.47 10.27
C ILE A 271 -14.32 -13.14 11.60
N LYS A 272 -13.52 -12.88 12.63
CA LYS A 272 -14.01 -12.45 13.94
C LYS A 272 -13.37 -11.12 14.29
N THR A 273 -14.13 -10.03 14.25
CA THR A 273 -13.67 -8.74 14.80
C THR A 273 -13.47 -8.88 16.30
N ILE A 274 -12.28 -8.50 16.79
CA ILE A 274 -11.97 -8.46 18.23
C ILE A 274 -12.31 -7.08 18.77
N HIS A 275 -11.77 -6.05 18.13
CA HIS A 275 -11.93 -4.68 18.55
C HIS A 275 -11.83 -3.75 17.33
N SER A 276 -12.60 -2.67 17.34
CA SER A 276 -12.52 -1.63 16.32
C SER A 276 -12.73 -0.29 17.00
N HIS A 277 -11.87 0.68 16.68
CA HIS A 277 -11.94 2.01 17.27
C HIS A 277 -11.48 3.08 16.27
N VAL A 278 -11.93 4.30 16.53
CA VAL A 278 -11.60 5.49 15.76
C VAL A 278 -10.76 6.43 16.61
N ARG A 279 -9.67 6.95 16.05
CA ARG A 279 -8.81 7.96 16.67
C ARG A 279 -8.81 9.24 15.85
N PRO A 280 -9.19 10.39 16.41
CA PRO A 280 -8.93 11.67 15.79
C PRO A 280 -7.42 11.98 15.84
N VAL A 281 -6.89 12.53 14.76
CA VAL A 281 -5.49 12.93 14.62
C VAL A 281 -5.45 14.38 14.21
N ASP A 282 -4.82 15.23 15.03
CA ASP A 282 -4.61 16.65 14.69
C ASP A 282 -3.64 16.77 13.50
N ILE A 283 -4.15 17.27 12.37
CA ILE A 283 -3.38 17.47 11.12
C ILE A 283 -2.75 18.86 11.01
N LYS A 284 -2.92 19.73 12.02
CA LYS A 284 -2.19 21.00 12.19
C LYS A 284 -2.24 21.91 10.96
N GLY A 285 -3.42 22.02 10.34
CA GLY A 285 -3.65 22.87 9.16
C GLY A 285 -3.15 22.30 7.84
N ARG A 286 -2.78 21.01 7.79
CA ARG A 286 -2.54 20.30 6.51
C ARG A 286 -3.86 19.84 5.90
N GLU A 287 -3.88 19.61 4.58
CA GLU A 287 -5.09 19.12 3.89
C GLU A 287 -5.46 17.69 4.35
N TRP A 288 -4.52 16.74 4.32
CA TRP A 288 -4.67 15.36 4.79
C TRP A 288 -3.30 14.63 4.78
N PHE A 289 -3.25 13.39 5.30
CA PHE A 289 -2.11 12.47 5.21
C PHE A 289 -2.52 11.07 4.72
N SER A 290 -1.58 10.39 4.07
CA SER A 290 -1.62 8.94 3.83
C SER A 290 -0.71 8.22 4.83
N LEU A 291 -1.06 6.99 5.16
CA LEU A 291 -0.18 6.10 5.92
C LEU A 291 0.66 5.32 4.91
N GLU A 292 1.97 5.20 5.16
CA GLU A 292 2.88 4.34 4.38
C GLU A 292 3.72 3.54 5.39
N PHE A 293 3.38 2.26 5.62
CA PHE A 293 4.09 1.44 6.61
C PHE A 293 5.29 0.74 6.00
N CYS A 294 6.44 0.88 6.66
CA CYS A 294 7.64 0.12 6.35
C CYS A 294 8.09 -0.66 7.58
N PHE A 295 8.38 -1.94 7.39
CA PHE A 295 9.19 -2.69 8.34
C PHE A 295 10.57 -2.78 7.71
N THR A 296 11.56 -2.14 8.32
CA THR A 296 12.96 -2.49 8.10
C THR A 296 13.25 -3.64 9.07
N ALA A 297 13.41 -4.85 8.56
CA ALA A 297 14.01 -5.93 9.32
C ALA A 297 15.49 -5.63 9.60
#